data_AF-A0A3C0N6W8-F1
#
_entry.id   AF-A0A3C0N6W8-F1
#
_cell.length_a   1.000
_cell.length_b   1.000
_cell.length_c   1.000
_cell.angle_alpha   90.00
_cell.angle_beta   90.00
_cell.angle_gamma   90.00
#
_symmetry.space_group_name_H-M   'P 1'
#
loop_
_entity.id
_entity.type
_entity.pdbx_description
1 polymer ?
#
loop_
_entity_poly.entity_id
_entity_poly.type
_entity_poly.pdbx_seq_one_letter_code
_entity_poly.pdbx_strand_id
1 'polypeptide(L)'
;GGEGRDQFIFNSFSERTDVVTDFNVNEDTLVLTKTMATLNYNGVNPIADGYMQFVQQGSSTAVQVDSDGINGASPFMSLVVLENVTAGNLIVGNNVMI
;
A
#
# COMPACT_ATOMS: atom_id res chain seq x y z
N GLY A 1 -7.42 9.62 9.52
CA GLY A 1 -6.44 9.89 10.59
C GLY A 1 -6.96 10.96 11.51
N GLY A 2 -7.41 12.08 10.95
CA GLY A 2 -7.53 13.34 11.68
C GLY A 2 -6.21 14.12 11.61
N GLU A 3 -6.01 15.03 12.56
CA GLU A 3 -4.75 15.75 12.68
C GLU A 3 -3.70 14.89 13.39
N GLY A 4 -2.44 15.03 12.97
CA GLY A 4 -1.31 14.38 13.61
C GLY A 4 -0.66 13.31 12.74
N ARG A 5 0.12 12.44 13.37
CA ARG A 5 0.82 11.34 12.70
C ARG A 5 0.07 10.05 12.95
N ASP A 6 -0.67 9.60 11.94
CA ASP A 6 -1.48 8.40 12.05
C ASP A 6 -0.86 7.20 11.36
N GLN A 7 -1.26 6.01 11.82
CA GLN A 7 -0.87 4.74 11.21
C GLN A 7 -2.09 4.00 10.70
N PHE A 8 -2.09 3.70 9.41
CA PHE A 8 -3.09 2.86 8.76
C PHE A 8 -2.50 1.46 8.63
N ILE A 9 -2.85 0.57 9.55
CA ILE A 9 -2.23 -0.75 9.70
C ILE A 9 -3.12 -1.80 9.03
N PHE A 10 -2.55 -2.51 8.05
CA PHE A 10 -3.16 -3.68 7.43
C PHE A 10 -2.39 -4.93 7.89
N ASN A 11 -3.09 -5.88 8.52
CA ASN A 11 -2.46 -7.11 9.02
C ASN A 11 -2.51 -8.26 8.02
N SER A 12 -3.40 -8.20 7.02
CA SER A 12 -3.50 -9.22 5.97
C SER A 12 -4.03 -8.64 4.66
N PHE A 13 -3.71 -9.30 3.55
CA PHE A 13 -4.25 -8.92 2.24
C PHE A 13 -5.77 -9.11 2.13
N SER A 14 -6.37 -9.89 3.03
CA SER A 14 -7.83 -10.07 3.10
C SER A 14 -8.58 -8.87 3.69
N GLU A 15 -7.90 -7.95 4.37
CA GLU A 15 -8.46 -6.68 4.89
C GLU A 15 -8.65 -5.62 3.79
N ARG A 16 -8.36 -5.97 2.53
CA ARG A 16 -8.58 -5.12 1.37
C ARG A 16 -10.01 -4.57 1.28
N THR A 17 -10.16 -3.45 0.56
CA THR A 17 -11.39 -2.65 0.26
C THR A 17 -11.50 -1.32 0.99
N ASP A 18 -10.52 -0.97 1.82
CA ASP A 18 -10.53 0.28 2.56
C ASP A 18 -10.30 1.51 1.67
N VAL A 19 -10.93 2.61 2.08
CA VAL A 19 -10.73 3.95 1.53
C VAL A 19 -10.27 4.86 2.66
N VAL A 20 -9.08 5.44 2.51
CA VAL A 20 -8.55 6.46 3.42
C VAL A 20 -8.78 7.82 2.80
N THR A 21 -9.54 8.66 3.48
CA THR A 21 -10.04 9.93 2.92
C THR A 21 -9.15 11.14 3.24
N ASP A 22 -8.24 11.02 4.20
CA ASP A 22 -7.48 12.13 4.79
C ASP A 22 -5.98 11.82 5.01
N PHE A 23 -5.40 10.90 4.24
CA PHE A 23 -3.99 10.52 4.38
C PHE A 23 -3.05 11.71 4.11
N ASN A 24 -2.29 12.12 5.12
CA ASN A 24 -1.26 13.14 4.98
C ASN A 24 0.10 12.50 4.69
N VAL A 25 0.57 12.60 3.43
CA VAL A 25 1.85 12.03 2.97
C VAL A 25 3.09 12.48 3.74
N ASN A 26 3.01 13.58 4.52
CA ASN A 26 4.11 14.12 5.32
C ASN A 26 4.08 13.69 6.80
N GLU A 27 2.96 13.16 7.27
CA GLU A 27 2.73 12.84 8.69
C GLU A 27 2.35 11.37 8.91
N ASP A 28 1.48 10.85 8.05
CA ASP A 28 0.88 9.53 8.18
C ASP A 28 1.75 8.44 7.58
N THR A 29 1.48 7.21 8.02
CA THR A 29 2.16 6.02 7.53
C THR A 29 1.17 4.91 7.23
N LEU A 30 1.27 4.34 6.03
CA LEU A 30 0.61 3.10 5.65
C LEU A 30 1.50 1.92 6.06
N VAL A 31 1.04 1.06 6.95
CA VAL A 31 1.82 -0.06 7.50
C VAL A 31 1.33 -1.38 6.94
N LEU A 32 2.12 -1.98 6.06
CA LEU A 32 1.82 -3.21 5.33
C LEU A 32 2.74 -4.38 5.70
N THR A 33 3.60 -4.22 6.71
CA THR A 33 4.62 -5.22 7.10
C THR A 33 4.03 -6.60 7.37
N LYS A 34 2.92 -6.66 8.12
CA LYS A 34 2.24 -7.94 8.39
C LYS A 34 1.55 -8.48 7.15
N THR A 35 0.89 -7.63 6.36
CA THR A 35 0.29 -8.03 5.07
C THR A 35 1.33 -8.71 4.17
N MET A 36 2.50 -8.10 3.98
CA MET A 36 3.53 -8.64 3.11
C MET A 36 4.14 -9.93 3.69
N ALA A 37 4.32 -10.01 5.01
CA ALA A 37 4.74 -11.25 5.68
C ALA A 37 3.73 -12.40 5.48
N THR A 38 2.42 -12.14 5.51
CA THR A 38 1.40 -13.17 5.25
C THR A 38 1.43 -13.71 3.82
N LEU A 39 1.99 -12.95 2.88
CA LEU A 39 2.23 -13.36 1.49
C LEU A 39 3.59 -14.06 1.30
N ASN A 40 4.33 -14.30 2.39
CA ASN A 40 5.71 -14.81 2.37
C ASN A 40 6.69 -13.92 1.57
N TYR A 41 6.38 -12.63 1.43
CA TYR A 41 7.30 -11.68 0.84
C TYR A 41 8.37 -11.30 1.88
N ASN A 42 9.65 -11.50 1.53
CA ASN A 42 10.81 -11.24 2.40
C ASN A 42 11.82 -10.27 1.75
N GLY A 43 11.44 -9.62 0.65
CA GLY A 43 12.30 -8.66 -0.05
C GLY A 43 12.30 -7.27 0.60
N VAL A 44 13.05 -6.35 0.01
CA VAL A 44 13.20 -4.97 0.51
C VAL A 44 12.43 -3.96 -0.33
N ASN A 45 12.22 -4.25 -1.62
CA ASN A 45 11.55 -3.35 -2.54
C ASN A 45 10.43 -4.10 -3.29
N PRO A 46 9.21 -4.15 -2.71
CA PRO A 46 8.12 -4.93 -3.30
C PRO A 46 7.66 -4.37 -4.65
N ILE A 47 7.98 -3.11 -4.96
CA ILE A 47 7.69 -2.53 -6.27
C ILE A 47 8.66 -3.10 -7.32
N ALA A 48 9.96 -3.09 -7.03
CA ALA A 48 10.96 -3.68 -7.93
C ALA A 48 10.81 -5.20 -8.07
N ASP A 49 10.39 -5.87 -7.00
CA ASP A 49 10.18 -7.31 -6.97
C ASP A 49 8.83 -7.73 -7.58
N GLY A 50 7.97 -6.77 -7.96
CA GLY A 50 6.69 -7.03 -8.63
C GLY A 50 5.56 -7.53 -7.73
N TYR A 51 5.63 -7.28 -6.42
CA TYR A 51 4.59 -7.59 -5.45
C TYR A 51 3.67 -6.41 -5.14
N MET A 52 4.09 -5.18 -5.44
CA MET A 52 3.30 -3.98 -5.14
C MET A 52 3.37 -2.96 -6.26
N GLN A 53 2.29 -2.20 -6.44
CA GLN A 53 2.29 -1.02 -7.30
C GLN A 53 1.38 0.07 -6.75
N PHE A 54 1.72 1.32 -7.07
CA PHE A 54 0.87 2.48 -6.83
C PHE A 54 0.23 2.90 -8.15
N VAL A 55 -1.10 2.88 -8.21
CA VAL A 55 -1.86 3.19 -9.42
C VAL A 55 -2.65 4.47 -9.20
N GLN A 56 -2.33 5.53 -9.95
CA GLN A 56 -3.11 6.77 -9.92
C GLN A 56 -4.50 6.54 -10.52
N GLN A 57 -5.54 7.01 -9.83
CA GLN A 57 -6.94 6.95 -10.20
C GLN A 57 -7.59 8.31 -9.98
N GLY A 58 -7.54 9.19 -10.99
CA GLY A 58 -8.00 10.57 -10.82
C GLY A 58 -7.15 11.30 -9.77
N SER A 59 -7.78 11.85 -8.72
CA SER A 59 -7.08 12.46 -7.59
C SER A 59 -6.62 11.45 -6.52
N SER A 60 -7.07 10.20 -6.61
CA SER A 60 -6.76 9.15 -5.63
C SER A 60 -5.65 8.23 -6.11
N THR A 61 -5.03 7.48 -5.19
CA THR A 61 -4.08 6.41 -5.51
C THR A 61 -4.58 5.08 -4.95
N ALA A 62 -4.64 4.05 -5.78
CA ALA A 62 -4.82 2.68 -5.33
C ALA A 62 -3.46 2.04 -5.03
N VAL A 63 -3.29 1.57 -3.79
CA VAL A 63 -2.17 0.71 -3.42
C VAL A 63 -2.59 -0.72 -3.73
N GLN A 64 -1.93 -1.34 -4.70
CA GLN A 64 -2.24 -2.68 -5.15
C GLN A 64 -1.14 -3.65 -4.78
N VAL A 65 -1.53 -4.86 -4.43
CA VAL A 65 -0.63 -5.95 -4.08
C VAL A 65 -0.96 -7.16 -4.95
N ASP A 66 0.09 -7.81 -5.42
CA ASP A 66 0.05 -9.12 -6.04
C ASP A 66 0.53 -10.15 -5.02
N SER A 67 -0.30 -11.15 -4.73
CA SER A 67 -0.05 -12.13 -3.66
C SER A 67 1.03 -13.15 -3.98
N ASP A 68 1.28 -13.44 -5.26
CA ASP A 68 2.35 -14.35 -5.69
C ASP A 68 3.42 -13.67 -6.56
N GLY A 69 3.30 -12.35 -6.73
CA GLY A 69 4.22 -11.50 -7.46
C GLY A 69 3.98 -11.58 -8.96
N ILE A 70 4.49 -10.61 -9.72
CA ILE A 70 4.16 -10.41 -11.15
C ILE A 70 4.42 -11.62 -12.08
N ASN A 71 5.21 -12.60 -11.65
CA ASN A 71 5.48 -13.84 -12.40
C ASN A 71 4.53 -15.00 -12.04
N GLY A 72 3.69 -14.81 -11.02
CA GLY A 72 2.71 -15.77 -10.55
C GLY A 72 1.39 -15.72 -11.34
N ALA A 73 0.36 -16.38 -10.80
CA ALA A 73 -0.93 -16.49 -11.45
C ALA A 73 -1.95 -15.48 -10.92
N SER A 74 -1.68 -14.88 -9.76
CA SER A 74 -2.55 -13.89 -9.17
C SER A 74 -2.36 -12.54 -9.87
N PRO A 75 -3.41 -11.73 -10.05
CA PRO A 75 -3.25 -10.37 -10.52
C PRO A 75 -2.98 -9.42 -9.34
N PHE A 76 -2.45 -8.23 -9.64
CA PHE A 76 -2.54 -7.10 -8.73
C PHE A 76 -3.99 -6.82 -8.36
N MET A 77 -4.27 -6.73 -7.06
CA MET A 77 -5.57 -6.29 -6.54
C MET A 77 -5.38 -5.16 -5.54
N SER A 78 -6.31 -4.20 -5.55
CA SER A 78 -6.29 -3.07 -4.63
C SER A 78 -6.44 -3.54 -3.19
N LEU A 79 -5.51 -3.12 -2.34
CA LEU A 79 -5.57 -3.28 -0.89
C LEU A 79 -6.33 -2.09 -0.29
N VAL A 80 -5.88 -0.87 -0.61
CA VAL A 80 -6.45 0.38 -0.09
C VAL A 80 -6.44 1.45 -1.18
N VAL A 81 -7.44 2.32 -1.15
CA VAL A 81 -7.47 3.56 -1.94
C VAL A 81 -7.21 4.73 -1.02
N LEU A 82 -6.24 5.58 -1.38
CA LEU A 82 -5.93 6.82 -0.68
C LEU A 82 -6.50 7.99 -1.49
N GLU A 83 -7.53 8.65 -0.98
CA GLU A 83 -8.13 9.79 -1.66
C GLU A 83 -7.23 11.01 -1.62
N ASN A 84 -7.23 11.78 -2.70
CA ASN A 84 -6.46 13.04 -2.83
C ASN A 84 -4.95 12.86 -2.62
N VAL A 85 -4.43 11.64 -2.78
CA VAL A 85 -3.00 11.32 -2.74
C VAL A 85 -2.50 11.08 -4.16
N THR A 86 -1.42 11.78 -4.53
CA THR A 86 -0.68 11.52 -5.78
C THR A 86 0.26 10.33 -5.58
N ALA A 87 0.23 9.37 -6.51
CA ALA A 87 0.99 8.12 -6.41
C ALA A 87 2.50 8.35 -6.25
N GLY A 88 3.04 9.37 -6.93
CA GLY A 88 4.44 9.77 -6.81
C GLY A 88 4.85 10.35 -5.45
N ASN A 89 3.92 10.57 -4.52
CA ASN A 89 4.21 10.96 -3.15
C ASN A 89 4.27 9.78 -2.18
N LEU A 90 3.90 8.57 -2.62
CA LEU A 90 4.06 7.36 -1.83
C LEU A 90 5.46 6.78 -2.04
N ILE A 91 6.16 6.55 -0.93
CA ILE A 91 7.53 6.11 -0.91
C ILE A 91 7.65 4.97 0.09
N VAL A 92 7.99 3.78 -0.44
CA VAL A 92 8.33 2.61 0.38
C VAL A 92 9.52 2.92 1.27
N GLY A 93 9.40 2.60 2.56
CA GLY A 93 10.40 2.89 3.59
C GLY A 93 10.31 4.30 4.18
N ASN A 94 9.34 5.13 3.75
CA ASN A 94 9.11 6.46 4.34
C ASN A 94 7.67 6.63 4.87
N ASN A 95 6.68 6.68 3.97
CA ASN A 95 5.26 6.76 4.34
C ASN A 95 4.48 5.49 4.00
N VAL A 96 5.16 4.49 3.42
CA VAL A 96 4.67 3.11 3.26
C VAL A 96 5.68 2.14 3.87
N MET A 97 5.29 1.42 4.92
CA MET A 97 6.15 0.47 5.64
C MET A 97 5.86 -0.96 5.23
N ILE A 98 6.92 -1.72 4.94
CA ILE A 98 6.90 -3.10 4.42
C ILE A 98 7.75 -3.99 5.32
#